data_AF-A0A163WLQ7-F1
#
_entry.id   AF-A0A163WLQ7-F1
#
_cell.length_a   1.000
_cell.length_b   1.000
_cell.length_c   1.000
_cell.angle_alpha   90.00
_cell.angle_beta   90.00
_cell.angle_gamma   90.00
#
_symmetry.space_group_name_H-M   'P 1'
#
loop_
_entity.id
_entity.type
_entity.pdbx_description
1 polymer ?
#
loop_
_entity_poly.entity_id
_entity_poly.type
_entity_poly.pdbx_seq_one_letter_code
_entity_poly.pdbx_strand_id
1 'polypeptide(L)' 'MPDQKDLSGMAALSICEALLLALGDQNLLPEHEIEGVLRDAAATHENAVGPDEVRQTHLAVAELINRIIDNGSSVRRP' A
#
# COMPACT_ATOMS: atom_id res chain seq x y z
N MET A 1 -6.78 20.81 10.21
CA MET A 1 -7.40 19.58 10.76
C MET A 1 -7.46 18.58 9.62
N PRO A 2 -7.08 17.31 9.82
CA PRO A 2 -7.22 16.29 8.77
C PRO A 2 -8.69 16.17 8.37
N ASP A 3 -8.96 16.04 7.08
CA ASP A 3 -10.33 15.83 6.61
C ASP A 3 -10.77 14.38 6.93
N GLN A 4 -12.06 14.10 6.92
CA GLN A 4 -12.60 12.76 7.15
C GLN A 4 -11.99 11.74 6.18
N LYS A 5 -11.73 12.15 4.92
CA LYS A 5 -11.07 11.33 3.91
C LYS A 5 -9.64 10.93 4.34
N ASP A 6 -8.90 11.84 4.96
CA ASP A 6 -7.54 11.57 5.45
C ASP A 6 -7.59 10.60 6.64
N LEU A 7 -8.54 10.78 7.56
CA LEU A 7 -8.75 9.87 8.70
C LEU A 7 -9.13 8.46 8.23
N SER A 8 -10.05 8.34 7.27
CA SER A 8 -10.43 7.06 6.69
C SER A 8 -9.27 6.39 5.96
N GLY A 9 -8.45 7.16 5.23
CA GLY A 9 -7.25 6.65 4.56
C GLY A 9 -6.21 6.12 5.54
N MET A 10 -5.92 6.87 6.61
CA MET A 10 -5.01 6.42 7.66
C MET A 10 -5.53 5.15 8.35
N ALA A 11 -6.81 5.10 8.69
CA ALA A 11 -7.40 3.92 9.31
C ALA A 11 -7.32 2.69 8.41
N ALA A 12 -7.63 2.83 7.11
CA ALA A 12 -7.53 1.74 6.15
C ALA A 12 -6.09 1.23 6.00
N LEU A 13 -5.12 2.14 5.92
CA LEU A 13 -3.71 1.77 5.84
C LEU A 13 -3.27 0.99 7.09
N SER A 14 -3.56 1.50 8.29
CA SER A 14 -3.20 0.82 9.55
C SER A 14 -3.85 -0.56 9.69
N ILE A 15 -5.09 -0.74 9.21
CA ILE A 15 -5.76 -2.05 9.20
C ILE A 15 -5.03 -3.01 8.24
N CYS A 16 -4.72 -2.56 7.03
CA CYS A 16 -4.00 -3.38 6.04
C CYS A 16 -2.59 -3.76 6.53
N GLU A 17 -1.86 -2.84 7.14
CA GLU A 17 -0.54 -3.11 7.73
C GLU A 17 -0.61 -4.17 8.83
N ALA A 18 -1.57 -4.04 9.75
CA ALA A 18 -1.78 -5.02 10.81
C ALA A 18 -2.13 -6.41 10.26
N LEU A 19 -2.93 -6.48 9.19
CA LEU A 19 -3.26 -7.74 8.52
C LEU A 19 -2.03 -8.36 7.85
N LEU A 20 -1.26 -7.59 7.08
CA LEU A 20 -0.05 -8.09 6.42
C LEU A 20 0.99 -8.59 7.43
N LEU A 21 1.17 -7.86 8.53
CA LEU A 21 2.00 -8.29 9.66
C LEU A 21 1.52 -9.61 10.25
N ALA A 22 0.21 -9.76 10.51
CA ALA A 22 -0.35 -11.00 11.04
C ALA A 22 -0.19 -12.19 10.09
N LEU A 23 -0.33 -11.97 8.77
CA LEU A 23 -0.12 -13.00 7.75
C LEU A 23 1.34 -13.44 7.69
N GLY A 24 2.28 -12.50 7.76
CA GLY A 24 3.72 -12.78 7.82
C GLY A 24 4.10 -13.54 9.09
N ASP A 25 3.62 -13.08 10.25
CA ASP A 25 3.91 -13.69 11.56
C ASP A 25 3.41 -15.13 11.68
N GLN A 26 2.30 -15.45 11.02
CA GLN A 26 1.73 -16.80 10.98
C GLN A 26 2.34 -17.67 9.86
N ASN A 27 3.35 -17.18 9.14
CA ASN A 27 3.95 -17.81 7.95
C ASN A 27 2.92 -18.18 6.87
N LEU A 28 1.81 -17.44 6.79
CA LEU A 28 0.78 -17.66 5.78
C LEU A 28 1.15 -17.01 4.44
N LEU A 29 1.94 -15.93 4.49
CA LEU A 29 2.40 -15.20 3.32
C LEU A 29 3.84 -14.73 3.56
N PRO A 30 4.86 -15.29 2.89
CA PRO A 30 6.24 -14.86 3.05
C PRO A 30 6.44 -13.42 2.55
N GLU A 31 7.49 -12.74 3.03
CA GLU A 31 7.77 -11.32 2.75
C GLU A 31 7.74 -10.97 1.25
N HIS A 32 8.29 -11.83 0.40
CA HIS A 32 8.31 -11.60 -1.06
C HIS A 32 6.92 -11.68 -1.71
N GLU A 33 5.99 -12.46 -1.15
CA GLU A 33 4.60 -12.49 -1.60
C GLU A 33 3.86 -11.23 -1.13
N ILE A 34 4.17 -10.71 0.07
CA ILE A 34 3.60 -9.45 0.57
C ILE A 34 4.04 -8.31 -0.36
N GLU A 35 5.34 -8.25 -0.66
CA GLU A 35 5.89 -7.29 -1.60
C GLU A 35 5.27 -7.45 -2.99
N GLY A 36 5.09 -8.68 -3.47
CA GLY A 36 4.41 -8.98 -4.74
C GLY A 36 3.00 -8.40 -4.81
N VAL A 37 2.19 -8.62 -3.77
CA VAL A 37 0.83 -8.06 -3.66
C VAL A 37 0.84 -6.53 -3.72
N LEU A 38 1.78 -5.88 -3.03
CA LEU A 38 1.91 -4.41 -3.06
C LEU A 38 2.35 -3.91 -4.44
N ARG A 39 3.29 -4.60 -5.11
CA ARG A 39 3.72 -4.27 -6.48
C ARG A 39 2.59 -4.41 -7.48
N ASP A 40 1.78 -5.47 -7.37
CA ASP A 40 0.60 -5.66 -8.23
C ASP A 40 -0.43 -4.56 -8.03
N ALA A 41 -0.64 -4.11 -6.79
CA ALA A 41 -1.50 -2.97 -6.48
C ALA A 41 -0.95 -1.67 -7.09
N ALA A 42 0.34 -1.38 -6.93
CA ALA A 42 0.98 -0.22 -7.55
C ALA A 42 0.83 -0.23 -9.07
N ALA A 43 1.15 -1.35 -9.72
CA ALA A 43 1.02 -1.51 -11.17
C ALA A 43 -0.44 -1.33 -11.65
N THR A 44 -1.43 -1.82 -10.89
CA THR A 44 -2.85 -1.63 -11.20
C THR A 44 -3.22 -0.14 -11.21
N HIS A 45 -2.69 0.63 -10.26
CA HIS A 45 -2.89 2.07 -10.18
C HIS A 45 -2.12 2.82 -11.29
N GLU A 46 -0.86 2.47 -11.57
CA GLU A 46 -0.07 3.09 -12.65
C GLU A 46 -0.73 2.95 -14.02
N ASN A 47 -1.37 1.80 -14.27
CA ASN A 47 -2.01 1.47 -15.53
C ASN A 47 -3.51 1.85 -15.57
N ALA A 48 -4.02 2.58 -14.58
CA ALA A 48 -5.42 2.98 -14.55
C ALA A 48 -5.76 3.93 -15.73
N VAL A 49 -6.78 3.55 -16.50
CA VAL A 49 -7.28 4.34 -17.64
C VAL A 49 -8.46 5.20 -17.20
N GLY A 50 -8.48 6.46 -17.64
CA GLY A 50 -9.55 7.39 -17.33
C GLY A 50 -9.19 8.85 -17.66
N PRO A 51 -10.06 9.81 -17.29
CA PRO A 51 -9.76 11.23 -17.37
C PRO A 51 -8.47 11.59 -16.63
N ASP A 52 -7.80 12.66 -17.05
CA ASP A 52 -6.48 13.03 -16.53
C ASP A 52 -6.48 13.22 -15.00
N GLU A 53 -7.51 13.86 -14.43
CA GLU A 53 -7.64 14.05 -12.98
C GLU A 53 -7.71 12.73 -12.20
N VAL A 54 -8.43 11.75 -12.76
CA VAL A 54 -8.55 10.40 -12.19
C VAL A 54 -7.21 9.68 -12.31
N ARG A 55 -6.56 9.76 -13.47
CA ARG A 55 -5.24 9.16 -13.69
C ARG A 55 -4.19 9.72 -12.74
N GLN A 56 -4.16 11.03 -12.52
CA GLN A 56 -3.25 11.67 -11.55
C GLN A 56 -3.48 11.16 -10.13
N THR A 57 -4.74 10.94 -9.75
CA THR A 57 -5.06 10.33 -8.45
C THR A 57 -4.52 8.91 -8.35
N HIS A 58 -4.70 8.08 -9.38
CA HIS A 58 -4.15 6.72 -9.38
C HIS A 58 -2.62 6.72 -9.35
N LEU A 59 -1.95 7.60 -10.11
CA LEU A 59 -0.49 7.73 -10.08
C LEU A 59 0.02 8.12 -8.68
N ALA A 60 -0.64 9.06 -8.00
CA ALA A 60 -0.29 9.43 -6.63
C ALA A 60 -0.46 8.27 -5.64
N VAL A 61 -1.47 7.41 -5.84
CA VAL A 61 -1.65 6.19 -5.03
C VAL A 61 -0.53 5.18 -5.31
N ALA A 62 -0.16 4.95 -6.57
CA ALA A 62 0.94 4.06 -6.91
C ALA A 62 2.28 4.53 -6.31
N GLU A 63 2.57 5.83 -6.40
CA GLU A 63 3.77 6.42 -5.78
C GLU A 63 3.77 6.25 -4.25
N LEU A 64 2.61 6.37 -3.60
CA LEU A 64 2.49 6.09 -2.17
C LEU A 64 2.76 4.61 -1.84
N ILE A 65 2.23 3.67 -2.63
CA ILE A 65 2.46 2.24 -2.44
C ILE A 65 3.94 1.89 -2.63
N ASN A 66 4.59 2.42 -3.68
CA ASN A 66 6.01 2.22 -3.91
C ASN A 66 6.86 2.76 -2.73
N ARG A 67 6.51 3.93 -2.17
CA ARG A 67 7.15 4.42 -0.95
C ARG A 67 6.93 3.54 0.26
N ILE A 68 5.78 2.88 0.39
CA ILE A 68 5.52 1.90 1.46
C ILE A 68 6.38 0.66 1.30
N ILE A 69 6.59 0.18 0.07
CA ILE A 69 7.51 -0.93 -0.22
C ILE A 69 8.94 -0.55 0.18
N ASP A 70 9.41 0.63 -0.27
CA ASP A 70 10.76 1.12 0.04
C ASP A 70 10.97 1.33 1.54
N ASN A 71 9.97 1.91 2.23
CA ASN A 71 9.99 2.12 3.68
C ASN A 71 9.73 0.83 4.47
N GLY A 72 9.09 -0.18 3.86
CA GLY A 72 8.77 -1.49 4.43
C GLY A 72 10.02 -2.29 4.81
N SER A 73 11.18 -1.93 4.24
CA SER A 73 12.50 -2.32 4.73
C SER A 73 12.72 -2.01 6.22
N SER A 74 11.97 -1.05 6.79
CA SER A 74 12.05 -0.64 8.19
C SER A 74 11.11 -1.41 9.12
N VAL A 75 10.23 -2.27 8.58
CA VAL A 75 9.48 -3.31 9.32
C VAL A 75 10.32 -4.58 9.46
N ARG A 76 11.58 -4.57 8.98
CA ARG A 76 12.58 -5.55 9.39
C ARG A 76 12.84 -5.39 10.89
N ARG A 77 12.36 -6.35 11.67
CA ARG A 77 12.74 -6.51 13.07
C ARG A 77 14.29 -6.57 13.16
N PRO A 78 14.91 -6.09 14.25
CA PRO A 78 16.29 -6.44 14.56
C PRO A 78 16.47 -7.97 14.71
#